data_AF-A0ABD3Q0X2-F1
#
_entry.id   AF-A0ABD3Q0X2-F1
#
_cell.length_a   1.000
_cell.length_b   1.000
_cell.length_c   1.000
_cell.angle_alpha   90.00
_cell.angle_beta   90.00
_cell.angle_gamma   90.00
#
_symmetry.space_group_name_H-M   'P 1'
#
loop_
_entity.id
_entity.type
_entity.pdbx_description
1 polymer ?
#
loop_
_entity_poly.entity_id
_entity_poly.type
_entity_poly.pdbx_seq_one_letter_code
_entity_poly.pdbx_strand_id
1 'polypeptide(L)'
;MTSKQPRQPHKTSSSSVIARYCTPRSTFLLCASIIYVIVVGTQFKLARIISNFNSHDAHLFSGGGLTSSSLSVTPSEETLLKNGRVLKNNVVSQPLSSSSTSQRLLVHTLSTQIATRWNLTTPHAIPLLERQFAKPHDYDPQRDFFHFHHLYKSGGTSMSDLMDKTIGMPKVGNYYEGILPGSYRSGDLDHDEALKDITKRLQSGTKREDLPYKAAYAHTGLRPVYGPQATKTGKFYLEHFPHRRLRVVTMLRDPVDFRASNHAMIMCGLNHEVEVFNRQRVDRGLEKICSPAEGLNISALIDVKIQGILAKCDMEAKDPQKKIPARQQQCQKERRGIDTLKHCRSAANLLNDPQYEKHYRSMFKGVMGRFHRGQSFGGTAYGRMGYGYESAELSDGYSVQAVEQYTLEDLGGLDLTISGAGDGIGEPEPDFIWFGITERMKESVVLFYYTFRLRPAKRVPDARVQDCRPTCERENVCCGTDFVRFPPLTFIFAFASTAWWTEEDKAIVKEREPADYALWRAANAIVDVRMEKLKMEVKAKLEAGETKESLFYVDWDQLEELGITF
;
A
#
# COMPACT_ATOMS: atom_id res chain seq x y z
N MET A 1 30.50 61.90 -17.02
CA MET A 1 31.56 61.40 -17.93
C MET A 1 32.91 61.72 -17.31
N THR A 2 33.89 60.82 -17.44
CA THR A 2 35.27 60.87 -16.87
C THR A 2 35.34 60.60 -15.37
N SER A 3 36.36 59.98 -14.76
CA SER A 3 37.52 59.20 -15.20
C SER A 3 38.31 58.78 -13.94
N LYS A 4 38.73 57.51 -13.87
CA LYS A 4 39.94 56.94 -13.23
C LYS A 4 40.40 57.43 -11.83
N GLN A 5 40.16 56.57 -10.84
CA GLN A 5 41.09 55.85 -9.92
C GLN A 5 42.59 56.27 -9.77
N PRO A 6 43.31 55.85 -8.69
CA PRO A 6 43.50 56.59 -7.44
C PRO A 6 44.99 56.83 -7.09
N ARG A 7 45.26 57.62 -6.03
CA ARG A 7 46.58 57.75 -5.38
C ARG A 7 46.43 57.59 -3.86
N GLN A 8 47.20 56.71 -3.24
CA GLN A 8 48.43 57.06 -2.50
C GLN A 8 48.93 55.88 -1.63
N PRO A 9 50.25 55.74 -1.47
CA PRO A 9 50.88 54.80 -0.55
C PRO A 9 51.28 55.49 0.77
N HIS A 10 51.50 54.75 1.86
CA HIS A 10 52.65 54.97 2.74
C HIS A 10 52.92 53.77 3.65
N LYS A 11 54.22 53.55 3.86
CA LYS A 11 54.91 52.45 4.54
C LYS A 11 55.26 52.83 6.00
N THR A 12 55.43 51.77 6.81
CA THR A 12 56.41 51.61 7.93
C THR A 12 56.18 52.42 9.22
N SER A 13 56.45 51.96 10.45
CA SER A 13 57.24 50.82 10.99
C SER A 13 56.96 50.59 12.49
N SER A 14 57.00 49.31 12.89
CA SER A 14 57.55 48.69 14.13
C SER A 14 57.48 49.38 15.51
N SER A 15 57.01 48.65 16.52
CA SER A 15 57.78 48.26 17.72
C SER A 15 57.04 47.19 18.55
N SER A 16 57.80 46.21 19.02
CA SER A 16 57.40 44.93 19.62
C SER A 16 57.28 44.95 21.14
N VAL A 17 56.28 44.28 21.70
CA VAL A 17 56.33 43.66 23.05
C VAL A 17 55.68 42.28 22.98
N ILE A 18 56.48 41.25 23.30
CA ILE A 18 56.10 39.83 23.33
C ILE A 18 55.51 39.53 24.71
N ALA A 19 54.25 39.08 24.76
CA ALA A 19 53.67 38.43 25.93
C ALA A 19 52.77 37.25 25.51
N ARG A 20 53.34 36.05 25.61
CA ARG A 20 52.74 34.70 25.77
C ARG A 20 51.39 34.45 25.08
N TYR A 21 51.43 34.00 23.83
CA TYR A 21 50.33 33.30 23.18
C TYR A 21 50.24 31.85 23.67
N CYS A 22 49.18 31.51 24.42
CA CYS A 22 48.63 30.16 24.37
C CYS A 22 48.12 29.94 22.94
N THR A 23 48.78 29.07 22.18
CA THR A 23 48.39 28.85 20.79
C THR A 23 47.00 28.23 20.71
N PRO A 24 46.11 28.69 19.80
CA PRO A 24 44.76 28.14 19.63
C PRO A 24 44.76 26.64 19.28
N ARG A 25 45.88 26.09 18.83
CA ARG A 25 46.08 24.65 18.60
C ARG A 25 45.99 23.81 19.88
N SER A 26 46.57 24.27 20.98
CA SER A 26 46.57 23.54 22.25
C SER A 26 45.18 23.52 22.89
N THR A 27 44.44 24.63 22.80
CA THR A 27 43.05 24.71 23.26
C THR A 27 42.11 23.88 22.40
N PHE A 28 42.32 23.88 21.07
CA PHE A 28 41.53 23.07 20.14
C PHE A 28 41.75 21.57 20.36
N LEU A 29 43.00 21.14 20.57
CA LEU A 29 43.31 19.74 20.87
C LEU A 29 42.69 19.30 22.20
N LEU A 30 42.74 20.14 23.24
CA LEU A 30 42.11 19.84 24.53
C LEU A 30 40.58 19.70 24.39
N CYS A 31 39.93 20.61 23.67
CA CYS A 31 38.49 20.54 23.41
C CYS A 31 38.12 19.31 22.57
N ALA A 32 38.90 18.98 21.54
CA ALA A 32 38.68 17.80 20.71
C ALA A 32 38.85 16.50 21.51
N SER A 33 39.83 16.43 22.41
CA SER A 33 40.02 15.28 23.30
C SER A 33 38.86 15.11 24.29
N ILE A 34 38.35 16.22 24.86
CA ILE A 34 37.20 16.17 25.78
C ILE A 34 35.94 15.71 25.04
N ILE A 35 35.69 16.22 23.84
CA ILE A 35 34.55 15.79 23.00
C ILE A 35 34.68 14.30 22.64
N TYR A 36 35.89 13.85 22.25
CA TYR A 36 36.12 12.45 21.92
C TYR A 36 35.88 11.52 23.13
N VAL A 37 36.35 11.89 24.33
CA VAL A 37 36.10 11.11 25.56
C VAL A 37 34.61 11.08 25.92
N ILE A 38 33.87 12.17 25.73
CA ILE A 38 32.41 12.21 25.97
C ILE A 38 31.67 11.33 24.95
N VAL A 39 32.05 11.37 23.68
CA VAL A 39 31.42 10.54 22.62
C VAL A 39 31.73 9.06 22.85
N VAL A 40 32.97 8.69 23.17
CA VAL A 40 33.32 7.28 23.47
C VAL A 40 32.65 6.81 24.77
N GLY A 41 32.59 7.66 25.80
CA GLY A 41 31.92 7.34 27.07
C GLY A 41 30.40 7.17 26.92
N THR A 42 29.75 7.95 26.05
CA THR A 42 28.31 7.80 25.76
C THR A 42 28.02 6.56 24.91
N GLN A 43 28.88 6.21 23.95
CA GLN A 43 28.79 4.96 23.18
C GLN A 43 28.94 3.72 24.09
N PHE A 44 29.86 3.75 25.07
CA PHE A 44 30.01 2.65 26.04
C PHE A 44 28.82 2.52 27.00
N LYS A 45 28.21 3.64 27.44
CA LYS A 45 26.97 3.59 28.24
C LYS A 45 25.80 3.04 27.42
N LEU A 46 25.68 3.39 26.14
CA LEU A 46 24.63 2.88 25.27
C LEU A 46 24.80 1.37 25.00
N ALA A 47 26.04 0.92 24.75
CA ALA A 47 26.35 -0.51 24.57
C ALA A 47 26.06 -1.34 25.84
N ARG A 48 26.29 -0.79 27.03
CA ARG A 48 25.99 -1.45 28.31
C ARG A 48 24.49 -1.50 28.63
N ILE A 49 23.71 -0.52 28.17
CA ILE A 49 22.24 -0.55 28.25
C ILE A 49 21.68 -1.61 27.29
N ILE A 50 22.24 -1.71 26.07
CA ILE A 50 21.81 -2.70 25.07
C ILE A 50 22.21 -4.13 25.49
N SER A 51 23.36 -4.34 26.14
CA SER A 51 23.74 -5.69 26.61
C SER A 51 22.89 -6.19 27.78
N ASN A 52 22.35 -5.29 28.61
CA ASN A 52 21.47 -5.66 29.72
C ASN A 52 20.03 -5.98 29.30
N PHE A 53 19.61 -5.60 28.09
CA PHE A 53 18.29 -5.99 27.55
C PHE A 53 18.28 -7.41 26.96
N ASN A 54 19.44 -7.96 26.58
CA ASN A 54 19.53 -9.28 25.93
C ASN A 54 19.70 -10.46 26.90
N SER A 55 19.71 -10.23 28.23
CA SER A 55 19.92 -11.30 29.22
C SER A 55 18.65 -11.74 29.96
N HIS A 56 17.46 -11.25 29.60
CA HIS A 56 16.19 -11.63 30.26
C HIS A 56 15.29 -12.62 29.50
N ASP A 57 15.60 -12.98 28.25
CA ASP A 57 14.72 -13.85 27.44
C ASP A 57 15.21 -15.31 27.27
N ALA A 58 16.23 -15.74 28.01
CA ALA A 58 16.84 -17.07 27.82
C ALA A 58 16.40 -18.17 28.80
N HIS A 59 15.37 -17.95 29.65
CA HIS A 59 15.07 -18.90 30.74
C HIS A 59 13.61 -19.41 30.88
N LEU A 60 12.71 -19.17 29.92
CA LEU A 60 11.29 -19.57 30.06
C LEU A 60 10.80 -20.75 29.21
N PHE A 61 11.67 -21.53 28.58
CA PHE A 61 11.26 -22.78 27.91
C PHE A 61 12.15 -23.96 28.29
N SER A 62 11.84 -24.56 29.44
CA SER A 62 12.28 -25.91 29.79
C SER A 62 11.38 -26.54 30.86
N GLY A 63 10.51 -27.47 30.42
CA GLY A 63 10.20 -28.69 31.18
C GLY A 63 8.93 -28.75 32.03
N GLY A 64 8.08 -29.74 31.72
CA GLY A 64 6.98 -30.26 32.54
C GLY A 64 5.62 -30.07 31.84
N GLY A 65 4.94 -31.06 31.27
CA GLY A 65 4.90 -32.49 31.57
C GLY A 65 3.94 -32.75 32.73
N LEU A 66 2.62 -32.76 32.49
CA LEU A 66 1.61 -33.41 33.35
C LEU A 66 0.31 -33.72 32.58
N THR A 67 0.06 -35.03 32.51
CA THR A 67 -1.16 -35.83 32.39
C THR A 67 -2.55 -35.22 32.16
N SER A 68 -3.27 -35.92 31.27
CA SER A 68 -4.71 -35.97 31.02
C SER A 68 -5.64 -35.84 32.24
N SER A 69 -6.74 -35.11 32.05
CA SER A 69 -8.05 -35.43 32.63
C SER A 69 -9.13 -34.96 31.67
N SER A 70 -9.96 -35.89 31.22
CA SER A 70 -11.18 -35.64 30.46
C SER A 70 -12.17 -34.83 31.30
N LEU A 71 -12.85 -33.87 30.68
CA LEU A 71 -14.17 -33.42 31.08
C LEU A 71 -14.86 -32.86 29.83
N SER A 72 -15.63 -33.75 29.21
CA SER A 72 -16.65 -33.43 28.23
C SER A 72 -17.70 -32.52 28.87
N VAL A 73 -17.74 -31.25 28.49
CA VAL A 73 -18.91 -30.39 28.69
C VAL A 73 -19.05 -29.52 27.45
N THR A 74 -20.03 -29.86 26.61
CA THR A 74 -20.59 -28.98 25.59
C THR A 74 -21.37 -27.84 26.27
N PRO A 75 -21.15 -26.57 25.92
CA PRO A 75 -22.12 -25.52 26.18
C PRO A 75 -22.87 -25.21 24.89
N SER A 76 -24.20 -25.36 24.94
CA SER A 76 -25.12 -24.88 23.93
C SER A 76 -25.04 -23.35 23.79
N GLU A 77 -25.08 -22.87 22.55
CA GLU A 77 -24.99 -21.46 22.13
C GLU A 77 -26.11 -20.53 22.66
N GLU A 78 -27.03 -21.01 23.49
CA GLU A 78 -28.27 -20.29 23.81
C GLU A 78 -28.19 -19.41 25.07
N THR A 79 -27.07 -19.40 25.80
CA THR A 79 -26.98 -18.72 27.11
C THR A 79 -26.12 -17.45 27.13
N LEU A 80 -25.39 -17.13 26.06
CA LEU A 80 -24.56 -15.90 25.99
C LEU A 80 -25.29 -14.65 25.49
N LEU A 81 -26.58 -14.74 25.17
CA LEU A 81 -27.40 -13.61 24.70
C LEU A 81 -28.12 -12.83 25.82
N LYS A 82 -28.01 -13.22 27.10
CA LYS A 82 -28.85 -12.62 28.16
C LYS A 82 -28.21 -11.54 29.03
N ASN A 83 -26.89 -11.32 29.01
CA ASN A 83 -26.24 -10.38 29.95
C ASN A 83 -25.33 -9.30 29.32
N GLY A 84 -25.49 -9.00 28.04
CA GLY A 84 -24.87 -7.82 27.42
C GLY A 84 -25.82 -6.63 27.45
N ARG A 85 -25.49 -5.58 28.23
CA ARG A 85 -26.19 -4.29 28.21
C ARG A 85 -26.33 -3.80 26.76
N VAL A 86 -27.55 -3.87 26.25
CA VAL A 86 -27.96 -3.24 25.00
C VAL A 86 -27.90 -1.73 25.21
N LEU A 87 -26.80 -1.10 24.82
CA LEU A 87 -26.82 0.30 24.41
C LEU A 87 -27.67 0.36 23.14
N LYS A 88 -28.98 0.57 23.33
CA LYS A 88 -29.91 0.99 22.28
C LYS A 88 -29.48 2.37 21.81
N ASN A 89 -28.51 2.44 20.91
CA ASN A 89 -28.28 3.65 20.15
C ASN A 89 -29.23 3.61 18.95
N ASN A 90 -30.28 4.42 19.06
CA ASN A 90 -31.17 4.82 17.98
C ASN A 90 -30.33 5.46 16.86
N VAL A 91 -29.82 4.64 15.94
CA VAL A 91 -29.67 5.09 14.57
C VAL A 91 -31.09 5.20 14.05
N VAL A 92 -31.57 6.43 13.93
CA VAL A 92 -32.82 6.77 13.25
C VAL A 92 -32.69 6.26 11.82
N SER A 93 -33.09 5.02 11.59
CA SER A 93 -33.52 4.53 10.30
C SER A 93 -34.77 5.32 9.97
N GLN A 94 -34.60 6.48 9.32
CA GLN A 94 -35.71 7.10 8.62
C GLN A 94 -36.22 6.07 7.61
N PRO A 95 -37.45 5.58 7.75
CA PRO A 95 -38.01 4.68 6.76
C PRO A 95 -38.20 5.47 5.47
N LEU A 96 -37.56 5.01 4.39
CA LEU A 96 -37.92 5.41 3.02
C LEU A 96 -39.44 5.38 2.88
N SER A 97 -40.05 6.56 2.82
CA SER A 97 -41.50 6.73 2.78
C SER A 97 -42.06 6.29 1.43
N SER A 98 -43.07 5.41 1.48
CA SER A 98 -44.10 5.13 0.45
C SER A 98 -43.71 4.67 -0.96
N SER A 99 -42.43 4.62 -1.37
CA SER A 99 -41.97 3.94 -2.61
C SER A 99 -41.70 2.42 -2.43
N SER A 100 -42.05 1.89 -1.25
CA SER A 100 -41.13 1.02 -0.50
C SER A 100 -41.12 -0.48 -0.86
N THR A 101 -42.15 -1.05 -1.49
CA THR A 101 -42.17 -2.51 -1.74
C THR A 101 -41.40 -2.88 -3.01
N SER A 102 -41.66 -2.19 -4.11
CA SER A 102 -41.02 -2.49 -5.40
C SER A 102 -39.51 -2.22 -5.37
N GLN A 103 -39.09 -1.13 -4.71
CA GLN A 103 -37.67 -0.81 -4.55
C GLN A 103 -36.94 -1.82 -3.65
N ARG A 104 -37.58 -2.26 -2.55
CA ARG A 104 -37.01 -3.33 -1.71
C ARG A 104 -36.91 -4.65 -2.47
N LEU A 105 -37.93 -5.02 -3.25
CA LEU A 105 -37.91 -6.23 -4.07
C LEU A 105 -36.80 -6.19 -5.12
N LEU A 106 -36.60 -5.04 -5.77
CA LEU A 106 -35.50 -4.81 -6.71
C LEU A 106 -34.14 -4.98 -6.02
N VAL A 107 -33.92 -4.30 -4.88
CA VAL A 107 -32.66 -4.39 -4.11
C VAL A 107 -32.38 -5.82 -3.64
N HIS A 108 -33.41 -6.54 -3.18
CA HIS A 108 -33.30 -7.94 -2.78
C HIS A 108 -32.92 -8.84 -3.95
N THR A 109 -33.57 -8.64 -5.11
CA THR A 109 -33.32 -9.42 -6.33
C THR A 109 -31.89 -9.18 -6.83
N LEU A 110 -31.45 -7.91 -6.90
CA LEU A 110 -30.08 -7.56 -7.29
C LEU A 110 -29.06 -8.16 -6.32
N SER A 111 -29.30 -8.03 -5.01
CA SER A 111 -28.40 -8.59 -3.98
C SER A 111 -28.29 -10.11 -4.09
N THR A 112 -29.39 -10.82 -4.36
CA THR A 112 -29.42 -12.27 -4.58
C THR A 112 -28.65 -12.68 -5.83
N GLN A 113 -28.87 -11.97 -6.95
CA GLN A 113 -28.16 -12.21 -8.20
C GLN A 113 -26.66 -11.97 -8.08
N ILE A 114 -26.26 -10.89 -7.40
CA ILE A 114 -24.85 -10.56 -7.16
C ILE A 114 -24.20 -11.60 -6.23
N ALA A 115 -24.85 -11.97 -5.13
CA ALA A 115 -24.33 -13.02 -4.23
C ALA A 115 -24.14 -14.36 -4.95
N THR A 116 -25.09 -14.72 -5.82
CA THR A 116 -25.03 -15.95 -6.63
C THR A 116 -23.90 -15.87 -7.67
N ARG A 117 -23.78 -14.76 -8.40
CA ARG A 117 -22.74 -14.53 -9.41
C ARG A 117 -21.34 -14.71 -8.83
N TRP A 118 -21.11 -14.18 -7.63
CA TRP A 118 -19.82 -14.25 -6.95
C TRP A 118 -19.68 -15.45 -6.03
N ASN A 119 -20.64 -16.39 -6.06
CA ASN A 119 -20.66 -17.60 -5.24
C ASN A 119 -20.32 -17.32 -3.77
N LEU A 120 -21.00 -16.34 -3.17
CA LEU A 120 -20.83 -16.01 -1.77
C LEU A 120 -21.49 -17.10 -0.92
N THR A 121 -20.74 -17.61 0.06
CA THR A 121 -21.09 -18.75 0.89
C THR A 121 -21.57 -18.37 2.29
N THR A 122 -21.27 -17.16 2.74
CA THR A 122 -21.78 -16.66 4.02
C THR A 122 -23.31 -16.51 4.01
N PRO A 123 -24.04 -17.01 5.03
CA PRO A 123 -25.50 -16.88 5.11
C PRO A 123 -25.96 -15.42 5.22
N HIS A 124 -25.05 -14.51 5.56
CA HIS A 124 -25.33 -13.08 5.72
C HIS A 124 -25.07 -12.26 4.43
N ALA A 125 -24.70 -12.91 3.32
CA ALA A 125 -24.31 -12.21 2.09
C ALA A 125 -25.41 -11.27 1.59
N ILE A 126 -26.62 -11.79 1.39
CA ILE A 126 -27.74 -11.00 0.83
C ILE A 126 -28.10 -9.81 1.75
N PRO A 127 -28.38 -9.98 3.05
CA PRO A 127 -28.67 -8.84 3.93
C PRO A 127 -27.56 -7.79 3.99
N LEU A 128 -26.29 -8.21 3.94
CA LEU A 128 -25.16 -7.27 3.95
C LEU A 128 -25.06 -6.48 2.64
N LEU A 129 -25.27 -7.12 1.49
CA LEU A 129 -25.33 -6.44 0.19
C LEU A 129 -26.50 -5.45 0.12
N GLU A 130 -27.68 -5.80 0.66
CA GLU A 130 -28.82 -4.89 0.74
C GLU A 130 -28.50 -3.64 1.56
N ARG A 131 -27.77 -3.80 2.68
CA ARG A 131 -27.30 -2.66 3.49
C ARG A 131 -26.35 -1.75 2.72
N GLN A 132 -25.55 -2.28 1.79
CA GLN A 132 -24.69 -1.45 0.94
C GLN A 132 -25.49 -0.53 0.02
N PHE A 133 -26.62 -1.00 -0.53
CA PHE A 133 -27.50 -0.14 -1.35
C PHE A 133 -28.04 1.05 -0.55
N ALA A 134 -28.31 0.85 0.75
CA ALA A 134 -28.81 1.90 1.63
C ALA A 134 -27.71 2.82 2.21
N LYS A 135 -26.42 2.49 2.01
CA LYS A 135 -25.31 3.26 2.59
C LYS A 135 -25.28 4.68 2.00
N PRO A 136 -25.35 5.75 2.82
CA PRO A 136 -25.27 7.11 2.31
C PRO A 136 -23.87 7.42 1.73
N HIS A 137 -23.80 8.41 0.86
CA HIS A 137 -22.52 9.01 0.47
C HIS A 137 -21.96 9.78 1.67
N ASP A 138 -20.77 9.40 2.15
CA ASP A 138 -20.18 9.88 3.41
C ASP A 138 -18.83 10.61 3.25
N TYR A 139 -18.42 10.90 2.00
CA TYR A 139 -17.20 11.64 1.70
C TYR A 139 -17.35 13.14 2.03
N ASP A 140 -16.41 13.67 2.80
CA ASP A 140 -16.31 15.08 3.15
C ASP A 140 -14.89 15.62 2.83
N PRO A 141 -14.70 16.45 1.79
CA PRO A 141 -13.39 17.00 1.43
C PRO A 141 -12.77 17.94 2.47
N GLN A 142 -13.54 18.44 3.44
CA GLN A 142 -13.07 19.31 4.51
C GLN A 142 -12.59 18.52 5.73
N ARG A 143 -13.14 17.33 5.96
CA ARG A 143 -12.82 16.50 7.12
C ARG A 143 -11.94 15.31 6.76
N ASP A 144 -12.05 14.77 5.56
CA ASP A 144 -11.36 13.54 5.18
C ASP A 144 -9.91 13.79 4.78
N PHE A 145 -9.04 12.93 5.32
CA PHE A 145 -7.65 12.78 4.91
C PHE A 145 -7.46 11.37 4.39
N PHE A 146 -7.02 11.24 3.14
CA PHE A 146 -6.87 9.94 2.52
C PHE A 146 -5.54 9.29 2.84
N HIS A 147 -5.60 8.03 3.23
CA HIS A 147 -4.44 7.18 3.23
C HIS A 147 -4.58 6.08 2.19
N PHE A 148 -3.65 6.07 1.25
CA PHE A 148 -3.58 4.98 0.28
C PHE A 148 -2.83 3.79 0.89
N HIS A 149 -3.60 2.79 1.33
CA HIS A 149 -3.10 1.52 1.86
C HIS A 149 -2.66 0.63 0.70
N HIS A 150 -1.38 0.75 0.36
CA HIS A 150 -0.79 0.02 -0.76
C HIS A 150 -0.18 -1.29 -0.31
N LEU A 151 -0.88 -2.41 -0.57
CA LEU A 151 -0.22 -3.71 -0.57
C LEU A 151 0.78 -3.76 -1.72
N TYR A 152 1.96 -4.30 -1.46
CA TYR A 152 2.97 -4.42 -2.50
C TYR A 152 2.38 -5.07 -3.75
N LYS A 153 2.39 -4.31 -4.86
CA LYS A 153 2.02 -4.77 -6.21
C LYS A 153 0.56 -5.22 -6.38
N SER A 154 -0.34 -4.77 -5.52
CA SER A 154 -1.79 -4.84 -5.78
C SER A 154 -2.30 -3.77 -6.77
N GLY A 155 -1.38 -3.02 -7.41
CA GLY A 155 -1.70 -2.02 -8.44
C GLY A 155 -1.52 -0.56 -8.01
N GLY A 156 -0.98 -0.27 -6.83
CA GLY A 156 -1.10 1.08 -6.24
C GLY A 156 -0.28 2.22 -6.83
N THR A 157 0.65 1.96 -7.75
CA THR A 157 1.31 3.05 -8.50
C THR A 157 0.31 3.80 -9.41
N SER A 158 -0.65 3.11 -10.05
CA SER A 158 -1.68 3.78 -10.86
C SER A 158 -2.67 4.57 -10.04
N MET A 159 -3.03 4.09 -8.85
CA MET A 159 -3.89 4.85 -7.96
C MET A 159 -3.20 6.11 -7.45
N SER A 160 -1.90 6.04 -7.18
CA SER A 160 -1.11 7.22 -6.83
C SER A 160 -1.13 8.25 -7.98
N ASP A 161 -0.95 7.80 -9.22
CA ASP A 161 -1.05 8.68 -10.40
C ASP A 161 -2.48 9.21 -10.64
N LEU A 162 -3.51 8.42 -10.38
CA LEU A 162 -4.90 8.85 -10.46
C LEU A 162 -5.18 9.93 -9.42
N MET A 163 -4.83 9.67 -8.15
CA MET A 163 -4.97 10.63 -7.05
C MET A 163 -4.19 11.92 -7.33
N ASP A 164 -2.97 11.82 -7.88
CA ASP A 164 -2.16 12.98 -8.29
C ASP A 164 -2.90 13.87 -9.29
N LYS A 165 -3.61 13.26 -10.26
CA LYS A 165 -4.32 13.97 -11.33
C LYS A 165 -5.70 14.48 -10.92
N THR A 166 -6.33 13.87 -9.91
CA THR A 166 -7.77 14.02 -9.65
C THR A 166 -8.08 14.77 -8.35
N ILE A 167 -7.23 14.66 -7.33
CA ILE A 167 -7.37 15.45 -6.08
C ILE A 167 -6.95 16.92 -6.30
N GLY A 168 -6.59 17.29 -7.53
CA GLY A 168 -6.47 18.67 -7.98
C GLY A 168 -5.26 19.38 -7.40
N MET A 169 -4.14 18.66 -7.23
CA MET A 169 -2.95 19.25 -6.61
C MET A 169 -2.04 19.82 -7.70
N PRO A 170 -1.87 21.16 -7.76
CA PRO A 170 -0.84 21.74 -8.60
C PRO A 170 0.50 21.16 -8.18
N LYS A 171 1.27 20.71 -9.18
CA LYS A 171 2.65 20.29 -8.96
C LYS A 171 3.49 21.55 -8.75
N VAL A 172 4.10 21.68 -7.59
CA VAL A 172 5.01 22.78 -7.24
C VAL A 172 6.42 22.19 -7.13
N GLY A 173 7.22 22.35 -8.18
CA GLY A 173 8.52 21.70 -8.29
C GLY A 173 8.40 20.18 -8.38
N ASN A 174 8.97 19.46 -7.41
CA ASN A 174 8.93 17.99 -7.33
C ASN A 174 7.78 17.45 -6.45
N TYR A 175 6.97 18.33 -5.86
CA TYR A 175 5.95 17.96 -4.87
C TYR A 175 4.54 18.34 -5.33
N TYR A 176 3.53 17.72 -4.73
CA TYR A 176 2.12 18.04 -4.92
C TYR A 176 1.60 18.72 -3.67
N GLU A 177 0.95 19.89 -3.82
CA GLU A 177 0.64 20.78 -2.68
C GLU A 177 -0.31 20.17 -1.62
N GLY A 178 -1.07 19.12 -1.95
CA GLY A 178 -1.95 18.42 -1.01
C GLY A 178 -1.53 16.99 -0.64
N ILE A 179 -0.37 16.52 -1.11
CA ILE A 179 0.21 15.24 -0.66
C ILE A 179 1.23 15.53 0.43
N LEU A 180 1.12 14.81 1.55
CA LEU A 180 2.06 14.92 2.65
C LEU A 180 3.50 14.57 2.17
N PRO A 181 4.51 15.44 2.38
CA PRO A 181 5.89 15.12 2.06
C PRO A 181 6.39 13.84 2.76
N GLY A 182 7.39 13.18 2.19
CA GLY A 182 7.81 11.85 2.64
C GLY A 182 6.90 10.70 2.20
N SER A 183 5.80 11.02 1.52
CA SER A 183 4.90 10.07 0.88
C SER A 183 5.35 9.79 -0.55
N TYR A 184 6.08 8.69 -0.74
CA TYR A 184 6.59 8.30 -2.05
C TYR A 184 5.73 7.20 -2.67
N ARG A 185 5.54 7.25 -4.00
CA ARG A 185 4.68 6.36 -4.83
C ARG A 185 4.86 4.85 -4.61
N SER A 186 5.91 4.41 -3.93
CA SER A 186 6.21 2.99 -3.63
C SER A 186 7.15 2.83 -2.41
N GLY A 187 7.01 3.68 -1.39
CA GLY A 187 7.87 3.64 -0.20
C GLY A 187 7.08 3.65 1.11
N ASP A 188 7.77 3.35 2.21
CA ASP A 188 7.25 3.65 3.55
C ASP A 188 7.15 5.18 3.73
N LEU A 189 6.26 5.65 4.61
CA LEU A 189 6.16 7.08 4.91
C LEU A 189 7.44 7.56 5.61
N ASP A 190 8.13 8.55 5.04
CA ASP A 190 9.19 9.28 5.74
C ASP A 190 8.55 10.29 6.70
N HIS A 191 8.40 9.87 7.95
CA HIS A 191 7.78 10.67 9.00
C HIS A 191 8.60 11.91 9.34
N ASP A 192 9.93 11.86 9.17
CA ASP A 192 10.82 12.96 9.54
C ASP A 192 10.75 14.05 8.48
N GLU A 193 10.68 13.68 7.20
CA GLU A 193 10.41 14.62 6.10
C GLU A 193 9.03 15.28 6.24
N ALA A 194 7.99 14.48 6.50
CA ALA A 194 6.64 14.99 6.75
C ALA A 194 6.62 16.00 7.91
N LEU A 195 7.25 15.65 9.04
CA LEU A 195 7.31 16.50 10.23
C LEU A 195 8.07 17.81 10.00
N LYS A 196 9.18 17.76 9.24
CA LYS A 196 9.95 18.96 8.88
C LYS A 196 9.10 19.96 8.13
N ASP A 197 8.31 19.52 7.15
CA ASP A 197 7.46 20.43 6.40
C ASP A 197 6.28 20.96 7.24
N ILE A 198 5.60 20.09 7.99
CA ILE A 198 4.53 20.51 8.92
C ILE A 198 5.06 21.59 9.86
N THR A 199 6.22 21.36 10.49
CA THR A 199 6.83 22.31 11.43
C THR A 199 7.15 23.63 10.74
N LYS A 200 7.71 23.60 9.54
CA LYS A 200 8.00 24.79 8.74
C LYS A 200 6.74 25.61 8.45
N ARG A 201 5.63 24.97 8.08
CA ARG A 201 4.35 25.67 7.80
C ARG A 201 3.75 26.28 9.05
N LEU A 202 3.74 25.53 10.16
CA LEU A 202 3.27 26.04 11.46
C LEU A 202 4.11 27.25 11.91
N GLN A 203 5.43 27.20 11.76
CA GLN A 203 6.32 28.33 12.06
C GLN A 203 6.10 29.54 11.14
N SER A 204 5.66 29.33 9.90
CA SER A 204 5.29 30.40 8.97
C SER A 204 3.91 31.01 9.24
N GLY A 205 3.19 30.53 10.27
CA GLY A 205 1.88 31.05 10.68
C GLY A 205 0.68 30.33 10.09
N THR A 206 0.87 29.24 9.34
CA THR A 206 -0.25 28.36 8.93
C THR A 206 -0.80 27.67 10.17
N LYS A 207 -2.12 27.73 10.39
CA LYS A 207 -2.72 26.95 11.49
C LYS A 207 -2.76 25.47 11.14
N ARG A 208 -2.90 24.61 12.13
CA ARG A 208 -2.85 23.16 11.93
C ARG A 208 -4.03 22.67 11.10
N GLU A 209 -5.21 23.23 11.33
CA GLU A 209 -6.45 23.02 10.59
C GLU A 209 -6.36 23.45 9.12
N ASP A 210 -5.50 24.43 8.84
CA ASP A 210 -5.30 25.04 7.53
C ASP A 210 -4.15 24.38 6.74
N LEU A 211 -3.54 23.30 7.26
CA LEU A 211 -2.54 22.55 6.51
C LEU A 211 -3.18 22.00 5.22
N PRO A 212 -2.51 22.14 4.05
CA PRO A 212 -3.13 21.85 2.75
C PRO A 212 -3.25 20.36 2.44
N TYR A 213 -2.80 19.49 3.36
CA TYR A 213 -2.66 18.07 3.13
C TYR A 213 -4.01 17.36 3.14
N LYS A 214 -4.28 16.65 2.05
CA LYS A 214 -5.50 15.86 1.83
C LYS A 214 -5.23 14.38 1.72
N ALA A 215 -4.00 13.98 1.39
CA ALA A 215 -3.66 12.58 1.25
C ALA A 215 -2.19 12.25 1.54
N ALA A 216 -1.94 10.96 1.75
CA ALA A 216 -0.61 10.36 1.73
C ALA A 216 -0.65 8.92 1.19
N TYR A 217 0.31 8.61 0.35
CA TYR A 217 0.76 7.29 -0.07
C TYR A 217 1.81 6.74 0.91
N ALA A 218 1.62 5.51 1.35
CA ALA A 218 2.75 4.72 1.80
C ALA A 218 2.43 3.23 1.76
N HIS A 219 3.47 2.42 1.68
CA HIS A 219 3.40 1.06 2.18
C HIS A 219 3.26 1.16 3.69
N THR A 220 2.07 0.86 4.21
CA THR A 220 1.85 0.90 5.65
C THR A 220 1.07 -0.31 6.09
N GLY A 221 1.24 -0.67 7.35
CA GLY A 221 0.26 -1.46 8.10
C GLY A 221 -0.67 -0.55 8.87
N LEU A 222 -1.16 0.56 8.29
CA LEU A 222 -2.00 1.54 9.00
C LEU A 222 -3.35 0.99 9.48
N ARG A 223 -3.71 -0.22 9.05
CA ARG A 223 -4.73 -1.04 9.70
C ARG A 223 -4.06 -2.00 10.67
N PRO A 224 -3.80 -1.58 11.91
CA PRO A 224 -3.43 -2.51 12.94
C PRO A 224 -4.71 -3.17 13.42
N VAL A 225 -4.60 -4.46 13.66
CA VAL A 225 -5.28 -5.24 14.70
C VAL A 225 -5.55 -4.46 16.04
N TYR A 226 -5.02 -3.24 16.26
CA TYR A 226 -4.86 -2.55 17.55
C TYR A 226 -5.14 -1.03 17.56
N GLY A 227 -5.77 -0.46 16.53
CA GLY A 227 -6.11 0.98 16.45
C GLY A 227 -4.95 1.94 16.10
N PRO A 228 -5.23 3.21 15.76
CA PRO A 228 -4.24 4.15 15.22
C PRO A 228 -3.07 4.44 16.18
N GLN A 229 -3.24 4.18 17.48
CA GLN A 229 -2.17 4.30 18.49
C GLN A 229 -1.12 3.18 18.43
N ALA A 230 -1.34 2.10 17.68
CA ALA A 230 -0.39 0.99 17.68
C ALA A 230 0.77 1.20 16.70
N THR A 231 0.57 1.94 15.60
CA THR A 231 1.60 2.10 14.55
C THR A 231 2.26 3.48 14.64
N LYS A 232 3.53 3.58 14.24
CA LYS A 232 4.24 4.87 14.15
C LYS A 232 3.46 5.85 13.27
N THR A 233 2.93 5.35 12.15
CA THR A 233 2.17 6.14 11.19
C THR A 233 0.80 6.56 11.73
N GLY A 234 0.10 5.68 12.43
CA GLY A 234 -1.19 6.03 13.03
C GLY A 234 -1.02 7.09 14.13
N LYS A 235 -0.03 6.91 15.03
CA LYS A 235 0.32 7.92 16.04
C LYS A 235 0.63 9.27 15.42
N PHE A 236 1.42 9.26 14.34
CA PHE A 236 1.75 10.46 13.59
C PHE A 236 0.50 11.18 13.06
N TYR A 237 -0.46 10.46 12.48
CA TYR A 237 -1.71 11.09 12.02
C TYR A 237 -2.54 11.66 13.17
N LEU A 238 -2.67 10.93 14.28
CA LEU A 238 -3.42 11.41 15.45
C LEU A 238 -2.79 12.67 16.05
N GLU A 239 -1.46 12.74 16.11
CA GLU A 239 -0.75 13.90 16.65
C GLU A 239 -0.82 15.11 15.69
N HIS A 240 -0.68 14.87 14.39
CA HIS A 240 -0.49 15.94 13.44
C HIS A 240 -1.76 16.41 12.74
N PHE A 241 -2.76 15.54 12.59
CA PHE A 241 -4.03 15.77 11.93
C PHE A 241 -5.24 15.37 12.79
N PRO A 242 -5.32 15.77 14.08
CA PRO A 242 -6.38 15.33 15.00
C PRO A 242 -7.80 15.78 14.61
N HIS A 243 -7.90 16.75 13.70
CA HIS A 243 -9.15 17.31 13.19
C HIS A 243 -9.63 16.63 11.90
N ARG A 244 -8.84 15.71 11.33
CA ARG A 244 -9.17 15.00 10.08
C ARG A 244 -9.62 13.58 10.38
N ARG A 245 -10.55 13.09 9.56
CA ARG A 245 -10.95 11.69 9.49
C ARG A 245 -9.98 10.94 8.59
N LEU A 246 -9.25 9.98 9.14
CA LEU A 246 -8.36 9.13 8.33
C LEU A 246 -9.21 8.15 7.53
N ARG A 247 -9.22 8.29 6.20
CA ARG A 247 -10.01 7.45 5.29
C ARG A 247 -9.10 6.61 4.40
N VAL A 248 -9.26 5.29 4.45
CA VAL A 248 -8.44 4.34 3.72
C VAL A 248 -8.97 4.16 2.29
N VAL A 249 -8.03 4.20 1.35
CA VAL A 249 -8.21 3.92 -0.08
C VAL A 249 -7.28 2.75 -0.43
N THR A 250 -7.73 1.72 -1.13
CA THR A 250 -6.87 0.59 -1.51
C THR A 250 -7.20 0.02 -2.89
N MET A 251 -6.30 -0.79 -3.43
CA MET A 251 -6.51 -1.56 -4.65
C MET A 251 -6.36 -3.05 -4.33
N LEU A 252 -7.33 -3.83 -4.77
CA LEU A 252 -7.34 -5.27 -4.72
C LEU A 252 -6.98 -5.84 -6.10
N ARG A 253 -6.58 -7.10 -6.07
CA ARG A 253 -6.18 -7.83 -7.26
C ARG A 253 -6.66 -9.28 -7.13
N ASP A 254 -6.92 -9.90 -8.27
CA ASP A 254 -7.15 -11.34 -8.31
C ASP A 254 -5.97 -12.07 -7.63
N PRO A 255 -6.22 -13.05 -6.72
CA PRO A 255 -5.14 -13.67 -5.95
C PRO A 255 -4.09 -14.35 -6.82
N VAL A 256 -4.49 -14.97 -7.94
CA VAL A 256 -3.56 -15.58 -8.90
C VAL A 256 -2.70 -14.50 -9.55
N ASP A 257 -3.30 -13.43 -10.05
CA ASP A 257 -2.57 -12.29 -10.63
C ASP A 257 -1.66 -11.60 -9.62
N PHE A 258 -2.08 -11.52 -8.35
CA PHE A 258 -1.29 -11.00 -7.25
C PHE A 258 -0.05 -11.87 -6.98
N ARG A 259 -0.22 -13.20 -6.87
CA ARG A 259 0.89 -14.14 -6.63
C ARG A 259 1.89 -14.16 -7.77
N ALA A 260 1.37 -14.27 -8.97
CA ALA A 260 2.10 -14.11 -10.21
C ALA A 260 2.99 -12.86 -10.23
N SER A 261 2.42 -11.71 -9.87
CA SER A 261 3.14 -10.43 -9.87
C SER A 261 4.20 -10.37 -8.78
N ASN A 262 3.92 -10.89 -7.59
CA ASN A 262 4.89 -10.95 -6.49
C ASN A 262 6.07 -11.86 -6.84
N HIS A 263 5.77 -13.02 -7.43
CA HIS A 263 6.78 -13.94 -7.94
C HIS A 263 7.68 -13.25 -8.97
N ALA A 264 7.11 -12.71 -10.04
CA ALA A 264 7.90 -12.08 -11.09
C ALA A 264 8.68 -10.85 -10.61
N MET A 265 8.05 -9.95 -9.86
CA MET A 265 8.60 -8.63 -9.55
C MET A 265 9.44 -8.59 -8.27
N ILE A 266 8.93 -9.16 -7.19
CA ILE A 266 9.54 -9.02 -5.85
C ILE A 266 10.58 -10.10 -5.64
N MET A 267 10.19 -11.35 -5.88
CA MET A 267 11.08 -12.49 -5.65
C MET A 267 12.12 -12.59 -6.76
N CYS A 268 11.67 -12.52 -8.00
CA CYS A 268 12.50 -12.85 -9.15
C CYS A 268 13.04 -11.63 -9.89
N GLY A 269 12.56 -10.41 -9.58
CA GLY A 269 13.02 -9.15 -10.19
C GLY A 269 13.12 -9.20 -11.73
N LEU A 270 12.18 -9.90 -12.38
CA LEU A 270 12.20 -10.19 -13.81
C LEU A 270 11.94 -8.97 -14.67
N ASN A 271 11.28 -7.94 -14.14
CA ASN A 271 10.91 -6.75 -14.92
C ASN A 271 12.10 -6.05 -15.54
N HIS A 272 13.21 -5.96 -14.79
CA HIS A 272 14.43 -5.35 -15.31
C HIS A 272 15.01 -6.17 -16.48
N GLU A 273 15.03 -7.49 -16.34
CA GLU A 273 15.58 -8.38 -17.36
C GLU A 273 14.71 -8.40 -18.63
N VAL A 274 13.38 -8.40 -18.48
CA VAL A 274 12.45 -8.27 -19.61
C VAL A 274 12.63 -6.94 -20.33
N GLU A 275 12.86 -5.84 -19.59
CA GLU A 275 13.12 -4.54 -20.19
C GLU A 275 14.42 -4.54 -21.00
N VAL A 276 15.51 -5.08 -20.43
CA VAL A 276 16.80 -5.19 -21.12
C VAL A 276 16.68 -6.05 -22.37
N PHE A 277 16.02 -7.21 -22.26
CA PHE A 277 15.76 -8.11 -23.39
C PHE A 277 14.98 -7.41 -24.51
N ASN A 278 13.87 -6.74 -24.18
CA ASN A 278 13.04 -6.05 -25.17
C ASN A 278 13.72 -4.81 -25.75
N ARG A 279 14.64 -4.16 -25.02
CA ARG A 279 15.45 -3.08 -25.57
C ARG A 279 16.37 -3.59 -26.67
N GLN A 280 17.09 -4.68 -26.40
CA GLN A 280 17.96 -5.33 -27.39
C GLN A 280 17.20 -5.80 -28.63
N ARG A 281 15.94 -6.21 -28.48
CA ARG A 281 15.06 -6.56 -29.61
C ARG A 281 14.72 -5.34 -30.46
N VAL A 282 14.27 -4.26 -29.83
CA VAL A 282 13.94 -3.00 -30.52
C VAL A 282 15.16 -2.43 -31.24
N ASP A 283 16.34 -2.46 -30.61
CA ASP A 283 17.60 -2.02 -31.23
C ASP A 283 17.97 -2.82 -32.49
N ARG A 284 17.39 -4.02 -32.65
CA ARG A 284 17.54 -4.89 -33.84
C ARG A 284 16.35 -4.79 -34.80
N GLY A 285 15.43 -3.86 -34.59
CA GLY A 285 14.20 -3.72 -35.38
C GLY A 285 13.17 -4.81 -35.15
N LEU A 286 13.26 -5.55 -34.03
CA LEU A 286 12.31 -6.62 -33.69
C LEU A 286 11.21 -6.11 -32.75
N GLU A 287 10.02 -6.66 -32.93
CA GLU A 287 8.88 -6.42 -32.02
C GLU A 287 9.15 -6.95 -30.61
N LYS A 288 8.47 -6.34 -29.64
CA LYS A 288 8.54 -6.74 -28.23
C LYS A 288 7.86 -8.07 -27.98
N ILE A 289 8.36 -8.76 -26.97
CA ILE A 289 7.82 -10.02 -26.48
C ILE A 289 7.62 -9.89 -24.97
N CYS A 290 6.44 -10.26 -24.48
CA CYS A 290 5.96 -9.91 -23.16
C CYS A 290 5.54 -11.11 -22.32
N SER A 291 5.31 -12.23 -22.98
CA SER A 291 4.82 -13.46 -22.39
C SER A 291 5.55 -14.68 -22.98
N PRO A 292 5.57 -15.81 -22.26
CA PRO A 292 6.11 -17.04 -22.82
C PRO A 292 5.39 -17.51 -24.09
N ALA A 293 4.08 -17.22 -24.21
CA ALA A 293 3.31 -17.51 -25.42
C ALA A 293 3.82 -16.76 -26.65
N GLU A 294 4.36 -15.55 -26.46
CA GLU A 294 5.01 -14.76 -27.52
C GLU A 294 6.51 -15.13 -27.70
N GLY A 295 7.02 -16.09 -26.92
CA GLY A 295 8.41 -16.57 -26.99
C GLY A 295 9.34 -16.03 -25.89
N LEU A 296 8.82 -15.44 -24.80
CA LEU A 296 9.66 -15.00 -23.68
C LEU A 296 10.20 -16.20 -22.89
N ASN A 297 11.50 -16.48 -23.01
CA ASN A 297 12.13 -17.55 -22.24
C ASN A 297 12.54 -17.06 -20.84
N ILE A 298 11.70 -17.33 -19.85
CA ILE A 298 11.92 -16.93 -18.45
C ILE A 298 13.17 -17.57 -17.86
N SER A 299 13.43 -18.85 -18.14
CA SER A 299 14.63 -19.52 -17.63
C SER A 299 15.90 -18.86 -18.12
N ALA A 300 15.94 -18.43 -19.38
CA ALA A 300 17.06 -17.66 -19.93
C ALA A 300 17.22 -16.29 -19.26
N LEU A 301 16.12 -15.60 -18.94
CA LEU A 301 16.19 -14.33 -18.18
C LEU A 301 16.74 -14.54 -16.76
N ILE A 302 16.40 -15.66 -16.12
CA ILE A 302 16.99 -16.02 -14.82
C ILE A 302 18.49 -16.30 -14.95
N ASP A 303 18.93 -16.95 -16.02
CA ASP A 303 20.37 -17.16 -16.26
C ASP A 303 21.11 -15.83 -16.45
N VAL A 304 20.55 -14.89 -17.22
CA VAL A 304 21.08 -13.52 -17.36
C VAL A 304 21.16 -12.81 -16.01
N LYS A 305 20.12 -12.95 -15.18
CA LYS A 305 20.10 -12.37 -13.83
C LYS A 305 21.19 -12.97 -12.93
N ILE A 306 21.38 -14.28 -12.94
CA ILE A 306 22.43 -14.97 -12.18
C ILE A 306 23.81 -14.47 -12.63
N GLN A 307 24.03 -14.33 -13.94
CA GLN A 307 25.27 -13.76 -14.48
C GLN A 307 25.48 -12.31 -14.00
N GLY A 308 24.43 -11.49 -14.00
CA GLY A 308 24.47 -10.12 -13.48
C GLY A 308 24.78 -10.06 -11.98
N ILE A 309 24.28 -11.00 -11.19
CA ILE A 309 24.63 -11.14 -9.77
C ILE A 309 26.13 -11.47 -9.65
N LEU A 310 26.62 -12.49 -10.34
CA LEU A 310 28.03 -12.91 -10.30
C LEU A 310 28.99 -11.77 -10.71
N ALA A 311 28.65 -11.02 -11.76
CA ALA A 311 29.43 -9.86 -12.19
C ALA A 311 29.51 -8.77 -11.11
N LYS A 312 28.38 -8.47 -10.44
CA LYS A 312 28.37 -7.53 -9.29
C LYS A 312 29.25 -8.02 -8.16
N CYS A 313 29.26 -9.34 -7.88
CA CYS A 313 30.12 -9.93 -6.87
C CYS A 313 31.61 -9.72 -7.19
N ASP A 314 32.02 -9.85 -8.46
CA ASP A 314 33.40 -9.63 -8.87
C ASP A 314 33.84 -8.17 -8.77
N MET A 315 32.91 -7.22 -8.96
CA MET A 315 33.17 -5.80 -8.71
C MET A 315 33.29 -5.50 -7.21
N GLU A 316 32.38 -6.02 -6.38
CA GLU A 316 32.39 -5.82 -4.92
C GLU A 316 33.58 -6.50 -4.23
N ALA A 317 34.11 -7.59 -4.78
CA ALA A 317 35.33 -8.21 -4.30
C ALA A 317 36.53 -7.25 -4.35
N LYS A 318 36.50 -6.25 -5.25
CA LYS A 318 37.53 -5.22 -5.40
C LYS A 318 37.31 -3.99 -4.50
N ASP A 319 36.14 -3.85 -3.87
CA ASP A 319 35.78 -2.71 -3.00
C ASP A 319 35.17 -3.20 -1.66
N PRO A 320 35.98 -3.34 -0.60
CA PRO A 320 35.56 -3.89 0.69
C PRO A 320 34.41 -3.12 1.37
N GLN A 321 34.19 -1.85 1.03
CA GLN A 321 33.17 -1.01 1.66
C GLN A 321 31.76 -1.29 1.14
N LYS A 322 31.60 -2.04 0.04
CA LYS A 322 30.29 -2.36 -0.58
C LYS A 322 29.78 -3.77 -0.30
N LYS A 323 30.42 -4.51 0.60
CA LYS A 323 30.10 -5.93 0.87
C LYS A 323 28.76 -6.07 1.59
N ILE A 324 27.77 -6.68 0.92
CA ILE A 324 26.51 -7.10 1.53
C ILE A 324 26.58 -8.61 1.82
N PRO A 325 26.58 -9.06 3.10
CA PRO A 325 26.81 -10.46 3.45
C PRO A 325 25.87 -11.47 2.78
N ALA A 326 24.58 -11.15 2.70
CA ALA A 326 23.58 -11.99 2.05
C ALA A 326 23.88 -12.21 0.56
N ARG A 327 24.32 -11.15 -0.14
CA ARG A 327 24.71 -11.23 -1.55
C ARG A 327 25.94 -12.10 -1.72
N GLN A 328 26.95 -11.97 -0.86
CA GLN A 328 28.15 -12.81 -0.93
C GLN A 328 27.85 -14.30 -0.75
N GLN A 329 26.96 -14.64 0.18
CA GLN A 329 26.52 -16.02 0.34
C GLN A 329 25.80 -16.53 -0.92
N GLN A 330 24.97 -15.69 -1.54
CA GLN A 330 24.34 -15.99 -2.82
C GLN A 330 25.39 -16.24 -3.91
N CYS A 331 26.39 -15.35 -4.06
CA CYS A 331 27.49 -15.52 -5.02
C CYS A 331 28.24 -16.84 -4.84
N GLN A 332 28.55 -17.21 -3.59
CA GLN A 332 29.27 -18.46 -3.30
C GLN A 332 28.46 -19.69 -3.68
N LYS A 333 27.14 -19.67 -3.46
CA LYS A 333 26.23 -20.74 -3.88
C LYS A 333 26.20 -20.85 -5.40
N GLU A 334 25.99 -19.73 -6.10
CA GLU A 334 25.95 -19.71 -7.57
C GLU A 334 27.26 -20.20 -8.19
N ARG A 335 28.42 -19.79 -7.65
CA ARG A 335 29.74 -20.27 -8.11
C ARG A 335 29.96 -21.76 -7.90
N ARG A 336 29.28 -22.37 -6.94
CA ARG A 336 29.29 -23.82 -6.70
C ARG A 336 28.27 -24.57 -7.56
N GLY A 337 27.59 -23.88 -8.48
CA GLY A 337 26.53 -24.44 -9.32
C GLY A 337 25.19 -24.59 -8.59
N ILE A 338 25.02 -23.98 -7.42
CA ILE A 338 23.76 -23.97 -6.70
C ILE A 338 22.94 -22.78 -7.17
N ASP A 339 21.95 -23.05 -8.02
CA ASP A 339 20.98 -22.07 -8.49
C ASP A 339 20.12 -21.55 -7.33
N THR A 340 20.39 -20.33 -6.89
CA THR A 340 19.68 -19.68 -5.79
C THR A 340 18.33 -19.09 -6.21
N LEU A 341 18.05 -19.05 -7.52
CA LEU A 341 16.82 -18.56 -8.14
C LEU A 341 16.04 -19.67 -8.84
N LYS A 342 16.25 -20.95 -8.47
CA LYS A 342 15.53 -22.10 -9.04
C LYS A 342 14.01 -21.92 -9.01
N HIS A 343 13.47 -21.38 -7.91
CA HIS A 343 12.05 -21.07 -7.72
C HIS A 343 11.52 -20.00 -8.70
N CYS A 344 12.39 -19.25 -9.37
CA CYS A 344 12.04 -18.22 -10.35
C CYS A 344 11.93 -18.73 -11.79
N ARG A 345 12.30 -19.99 -12.04
CA ARG A 345 12.34 -20.51 -13.42
C ARG A 345 10.97 -20.85 -14.00
N SER A 346 9.97 -21.11 -13.16
CA SER A 346 8.58 -21.35 -13.56
C SER A 346 7.62 -21.17 -12.37
N ALA A 347 6.33 -21.04 -12.66
CA ALA A 347 5.27 -21.03 -11.65
C ALA A 347 5.27 -22.33 -10.84
N ALA A 348 5.33 -23.48 -11.51
CA ALA A 348 5.45 -24.79 -10.86
C ALA A 348 6.68 -24.89 -9.94
N ASN A 349 7.83 -24.31 -10.31
CA ASN A 349 9.00 -24.29 -9.45
C ASN A 349 8.76 -23.45 -8.19
N LEU A 350 8.10 -22.30 -8.32
CA LEU A 350 7.71 -21.51 -7.14
C LEU A 350 6.79 -22.31 -6.24
N LEU A 351 5.69 -22.85 -6.78
CA LEU A 351 4.64 -23.53 -6.01
C LEU A 351 5.17 -24.75 -5.25
N ASN A 352 6.27 -25.34 -5.71
CA ASN A 352 6.94 -26.46 -5.04
C ASN A 352 8.12 -26.06 -4.15
N ASP A 353 8.51 -24.79 -4.12
CA ASP A 353 9.64 -24.29 -3.34
C ASP A 353 9.17 -23.67 -2.01
N PRO A 354 9.89 -23.89 -0.89
CA PRO A 354 9.59 -23.23 0.38
C PRO A 354 9.55 -21.69 0.32
N GLN A 355 10.11 -21.06 -0.72
CA GLN A 355 9.99 -19.63 -0.94
C GLN A 355 8.55 -19.18 -1.22
N TYR A 356 7.67 -20.04 -1.72
CA TYR A 356 6.24 -19.72 -1.86
C TYR A 356 5.62 -19.26 -0.53
N GLU A 357 6.00 -19.94 0.55
CA GLU A 357 5.53 -19.70 1.91
C GLU A 357 6.23 -18.54 2.64
N LYS A 358 7.38 -18.10 2.12
CA LYS A 358 8.22 -17.07 2.77
C LYS A 358 7.97 -15.66 2.27
N HIS A 359 7.17 -15.50 1.23
CA HIS A 359 6.84 -14.21 0.65
C HIS A 359 5.37 -13.84 0.88
N TYR A 360 4.96 -12.63 0.51
CA TYR A 360 3.63 -12.07 0.80
C TYR A 360 2.52 -13.06 0.40
N ARG A 361 2.01 -13.76 1.41
CA ARG A 361 1.12 -14.92 1.32
C ARG A 361 -0.34 -14.48 1.20
N SER A 362 -0.82 -13.71 2.16
CA SER A 362 -2.24 -13.34 2.23
C SER A 362 -2.47 -11.86 1.98
N MET A 363 -3.14 -11.55 0.85
CA MET A 363 -3.81 -10.28 0.60
C MET A 363 -4.80 -9.97 1.72
N PHE A 364 -5.58 -10.95 2.18
CA PHE A 364 -6.54 -10.77 3.27
C PHE A 364 -5.89 -10.25 4.54
N LYS A 365 -4.85 -10.93 5.06
CA LYS A 365 -4.12 -10.45 6.25
C LYS A 365 -3.52 -9.06 6.02
N GLY A 366 -3.05 -8.79 4.80
CA GLY A 366 -2.49 -7.51 4.41
C GLY A 366 -3.48 -6.34 4.38
N VAL A 367 -4.63 -6.53 3.73
CA VAL A 367 -5.65 -5.48 3.55
C VAL A 367 -6.45 -5.31 4.82
N MET A 368 -6.92 -6.41 5.39
CA MET A 368 -7.99 -6.40 6.36
C MET A 368 -7.47 -6.24 7.79
N GLY A 369 -6.25 -6.67 8.08
CA GLY A 369 -5.63 -6.40 9.38
C GLY A 369 -6.28 -7.13 10.57
N ARG A 370 -7.34 -7.94 10.38
CA ARG A 370 -7.90 -8.93 11.33
C ARG A 370 -8.90 -9.84 10.59
N PHE A 371 -9.29 -10.96 11.22
CA PHE A 371 -10.31 -11.87 10.67
C PHE A 371 -11.74 -11.44 10.95
N HIS A 372 -12.04 -11.05 12.19
CA HIS A 372 -13.33 -10.50 12.59
C HIS A 372 -13.19 -9.63 13.85
N ARG A 373 -14.29 -9.00 14.28
CA ARG A 373 -14.34 -8.16 15.48
C ARG A 373 -13.81 -8.93 16.70
N GLY A 374 -12.78 -8.38 17.35
CA GLY A 374 -12.19 -8.95 18.58
C GLY A 374 -11.08 -9.99 18.37
N GLN A 375 -10.75 -10.36 17.13
CA GLN A 375 -9.62 -11.25 16.87
C GLN A 375 -8.33 -10.47 16.58
N SER A 376 -7.23 -10.99 17.13
CA SER A 376 -5.87 -10.55 16.81
C SER A 376 -5.08 -11.63 16.10
N PHE A 377 -4.25 -11.24 15.13
CA PHE A 377 -3.25 -12.15 14.59
C PHE A 377 -2.19 -12.47 15.65
N GLY A 378 -1.76 -13.73 15.74
CA GLY A 378 -0.50 -14.07 16.40
C GLY A 378 0.66 -13.51 15.59
N GLY A 379 1.75 -13.08 16.26
CA GLY A 379 3.01 -12.71 15.60
C GLY A 379 2.96 -11.43 14.75
N THR A 380 3.14 -10.26 15.37
CA THR A 380 3.34 -9.02 14.60
C THR A 380 4.83 -8.78 14.34
N ALA A 381 5.33 -9.16 13.16
CA ALA A 381 6.67 -8.72 12.77
C ALA A 381 6.62 -7.21 12.45
N TYR A 382 6.81 -6.41 13.51
CA TYR A 382 6.99 -4.97 13.48
C TYR A 382 8.36 -4.65 12.86
N GLY A 383 8.42 -4.67 11.54
CA GLY A 383 9.60 -4.26 10.77
C GLY A 383 9.56 -4.85 9.37
N ARG A 384 9.46 -3.99 8.34
CA ARG A 384 9.36 -4.37 6.92
C ARG A 384 8.25 -5.41 6.63
N MET A 385 7.03 -5.10 7.05
CA MET A 385 5.79 -5.79 6.69
C MET A 385 5.74 -7.30 6.99
N GLY A 386 5.75 -7.71 8.27
CA GLY A 386 5.35 -9.07 8.67
C GLY A 386 3.94 -9.50 8.24
N TYR A 387 3.11 -8.55 7.84
CA TYR A 387 1.71 -8.78 7.47
C TYR A 387 1.62 -9.53 6.15
N GLY A 388 0.86 -10.62 6.18
CA GLY A 388 0.62 -11.43 5.00
C GLY A 388 1.63 -12.54 4.79
N TYR A 389 2.74 -12.72 5.52
CA TYR A 389 3.60 -13.91 5.33
C TYR A 389 2.96 -15.21 5.82
N GLU A 390 2.02 -15.13 6.75
CA GLU A 390 1.33 -16.29 7.29
C GLU A 390 0.06 -16.62 6.50
N SER A 391 -0.29 -17.90 6.48
CA SER A 391 -1.60 -18.34 5.99
C SER A 391 -2.70 -17.65 6.77
N ALA A 392 -3.71 -17.20 6.06
CA ALA A 392 -4.99 -16.84 6.65
C ALA A 392 -5.60 -18.06 7.38
N GLU A 393 -5.51 -19.20 6.73
CA GLU A 393 -6.11 -20.48 7.05
C GLU A 393 -5.60 -21.09 8.36
N LEU A 394 -4.43 -20.66 8.84
CA LEU A 394 -3.83 -21.13 10.10
C LEU A 394 -4.28 -20.31 11.31
N SER A 395 -5.14 -19.31 11.12
CA SER A 395 -5.55 -18.42 12.20
C SER A 395 -6.80 -18.95 12.89
N ASP A 396 -6.87 -18.78 14.21
CA ASP A 396 -8.02 -19.19 15.00
C ASP A 396 -9.31 -18.54 14.50
N GLY A 397 -10.40 -19.30 14.42
CA GLY A 397 -11.71 -18.83 13.93
C GLY A 397 -11.79 -18.56 12.42
N TYR A 398 -10.76 -18.95 11.65
CA TYR A 398 -10.82 -18.90 10.20
C TYR A 398 -11.98 -19.74 9.64
N SER A 399 -12.78 -19.12 8.76
CA SER A 399 -13.60 -19.81 7.77
C SER A 399 -13.76 -18.91 6.55
N VAL A 400 -14.04 -19.50 5.39
CA VAL A 400 -14.32 -18.75 4.15
C VAL A 400 -15.51 -17.81 4.36
N GLN A 401 -16.56 -18.28 5.04
CA GLN A 401 -17.77 -17.50 5.34
C GLN A 401 -17.48 -16.31 6.25
N ALA A 402 -16.62 -16.48 7.26
CA ALA A 402 -16.21 -15.38 8.12
C ALA A 402 -15.42 -14.31 7.36
N VAL A 403 -14.52 -14.72 6.46
CA VAL A 403 -13.77 -13.79 5.60
C VAL A 403 -14.71 -13.01 4.67
N GLU A 404 -15.66 -13.69 4.03
CA GLU A 404 -16.66 -13.02 3.17
C GLU A 404 -17.50 -12.03 3.95
N GLN A 405 -18.06 -12.45 5.10
CA GLN A 405 -18.87 -11.60 5.95
C GLN A 405 -18.09 -10.36 6.40
N TYR A 406 -16.88 -10.56 6.94
CA TYR A 406 -16.06 -9.46 7.40
C TYR A 406 -15.68 -8.51 6.27
N THR A 407 -15.40 -9.05 5.08
CA THR A 407 -15.16 -8.23 3.88
C THR A 407 -16.37 -7.36 3.52
N LEU A 408 -17.57 -7.97 3.50
CA LEU A 408 -18.83 -7.27 3.21
C LEU A 408 -19.14 -6.18 4.24
N GLU A 409 -18.78 -6.39 5.50
CA GLU A 409 -18.95 -5.42 6.57
C GLU A 409 -17.90 -4.30 6.46
N ASP A 410 -16.63 -4.64 6.36
CA ASP A 410 -15.50 -3.73 6.52
C ASP A 410 -15.16 -2.96 5.23
N LEU A 411 -14.80 -3.62 4.13
CA LEU A 411 -14.59 -2.93 2.83
C LEU A 411 -15.87 -2.28 2.31
N GLY A 412 -17.01 -2.82 2.73
CA GLY A 412 -18.32 -2.21 2.57
C GLY A 412 -18.47 -0.85 3.26
N GLY A 413 -17.75 -0.64 4.35
CA GLY A 413 -17.87 0.49 5.27
C GLY A 413 -19.18 0.47 6.06
N LEU A 414 -19.60 -0.73 6.48
CA LEU A 414 -20.65 -0.99 7.45
C LEU A 414 -20.10 -1.29 8.85
N ASP A 415 -18.82 -1.67 8.96
CA ASP A 415 -18.14 -1.85 10.24
C ASP A 415 -17.77 -0.48 10.82
N LEU A 416 -18.51 -0.07 11.86
CA LEU A 416 -18.24 1.16 12.61
C LEU A 416 -17.26 0.93 13.76
N THR A 417 -16.76 -0.29 13.98
CA THR A 417 -16.04 -0.63 15.20
C THR A 417 -14.53 -0.37 15.12
N ILE A 418 -14.05 0.11 13.98
CA ILE A 418 -12.62 0.23 13.66
C ILE A 418 -12.06 1.62 13.97
N SER A 419 -12.87 2.68 13.84
CA SER A 419 -12.50 4.04 14.30
C SER A 419 -13.41 4.51 15.42
N GLY A 420 -12.94 5.40 16.30
CA GLY A 420 -13.73 6.05 17.36
C GLY A 420 -14.02 5.24 18.63
N ALA A 421 -14.05 3.90 18.56
CA ALA A 421 -14.25 3.06 19.74
C ALA A 421 -12.93 2.79 20.51
N GLY A 422 -12.39 3.82 21.17
CA GLY A 422 -11.31 3.65 22.17
C GLY A 422 -10.15 4.65 22.11
N ASP A 423 -10.14 5.58 21.16
CA ASP A 423 -9.13 6.64 21.04
C ASP A 423 -9.63 8.03 21.52
N GLY A 424 -10.93 8.16 21.82
CA GLY A 424 -11.53 9.41 22.29
C GLY A 424 -11.73 10.46 21.19
N ILE A 425 -11.54 10.10 19.92
CA ILE A 425 -11.63 11.02 18.78
C ILE A 425 -12.94 10.76 18.02
N GLY A 426 -14.06 11.08 18.66
CA GLY A 426 -15.38 11.15 18.02
C GLY A 426 -16.16 9.83 17.92
N GLU A 427 -17.29 9.92 17.22
CA GLU A 427 -18.21 8.80 17.00
C GLU A 427 -17.57 7.73 16.10
N PRO A 428 -17.95 6.45 16.25
CA PRO A 428 -17.36 5.39 15.44
C PRO A 428 -17.71 5.52 13.95
N GLU A 429 -16.70 5.57 13.09
CA GLU A 429 -16.85 5.72 11.63
C GLU A 429 -16.14 4.58 10.86
N PRO A 430 -16.58 4.24 9.63
CA PRO A 430 -15.81 3.35 8.77
C PRO A 430 -14.53 4.04 8.32
N ASP A 431 -13.39 3.34 8.35
CA ASP A 431 -12.13 3.87 7.86
C ASP A 431 -12.04 3.74 6.32
N PHE A 432 -12.47 2.62 5.74
CA PHE A 432 -12.52 2.47 4.27
C PHE A 432 -13.58 3.40 3.64
N ILE A 433 -13.13 4.24 2.72
CA ILE A 433 -14.01 5.08 1.89
C ILE A 433 -14.13 4.55 0.48
N TRP A 434 -13.07 3.91 -0.03
CA TRP A 434 -13.03 3.42 -1.39
C TRP A 434 -12.03 2.26 -1.52
N PHE A 435 -12.34 1.34 -2.41
CA PHE A 435 -11.37 0.39 -2.93
C PHE A 435 -11.68 0.13 -4.40
N GLY A 436 -10.64 -0.26 -5.16
CA GLY A 436 -10.77 -0.68 -6.55
C GLY A 436 -10.31 -2.11 -6.74
N ILE A 437 -10.65 -2.67 -7.89
CA ILE A 437 -10.24 -4.01 -8.32
C ILE A 437 -9.47 -3.84 -9.62
N THR A 438 -8.23 -4.32 -9.64
CA THR A 438 -7.32 -4.12 -10.77
C THR A 438 -7.88 -4.68 -12.08
N GLU A 439 -8.59 -5.80 -12.00
CA GLU A 439 -9.26 -6.46 -13.14
C GLU A 439 -10.47 -5.68 -13.67
N ARG A 440 -11.01 -4.75 -12.87
CA ARG A 440 -12.19 -3.94 -13.14
C ARG A 440 -11.86 -2.46 -13.05
N MET A 441 -10.76 -2.08 -13.68
CA MET A 441 -10.20 -0.73 -13.54
C MET A 441 -11.18 0.34 -13.98
N LYS A 442 -11.94 0.10 -15.06
CA LYS A 442 -12.92 1.07 -15.57
C LYS A 442 -14.02 1.33 -14.53
N GLU A 443 -14.66 0.28 -14.03
CA GLU A 443 -15.67 0.42 -12.97
C GLU A 443 -15.06 1.02 -11.69
N SER A 444 -13.85 0.62 -11.34
CA SER A 444 -13.15 1.16 -10.17
C SER A 444 -12.94 2.67 -10.30
N VAL A 445 -12.49 3.16 -11.45
CA VAL A 445 -12.26 4.59 -11.68
C VAL A 445 -13.58 5.36 -11.77
N VAL A 446 -14.60 4.82 -12.42
CA VAL A 446 -15.95 5.41 -12.42
C VAL A 446 -16.43 5.60 -10.97
N LEU A 447 -16.31 4.56 -10.14
CA LEU A 447 -16.66 4.64 -8.73
C LEU A 447 -15.76 5.59 -7.95
N PHE A 448 -14.49 5.73 -8.31
CA PHE A 448 -13.58 6.69 -7.69
C PHE A 448 -14.07 8.12 -7.89
N TYR A 449 -14.36 8.52 -9.14
CA TYR A 449 -14.88 9.86 -9.44
C TYR A 449 -16.23 10.09 -8.76
N TYR A 450 -17.11 9.09 -8.80
CA TYR A 450 -18.41 9.14 -8.17
C TYR A 450 -18.33 9.33 -6.65
N THR A 451 -17.52 8.51 -5.96
CA THR A 451 -17.33 8.56 -4.52
C THR A 451 -16.71 9.87 -4.07
N PHE A 452 -15.71 10.39 -4.78
CA PHE A 452 -15.01 11.61 -4.36
C PHE A 452 -15.58 12.90 -4.95
N ARG A 453 -16.68 12.81 -5.73
CA ARG A 453 -17.29 13.96 -6.42
C ARG A 453 -16.27 14.75 -7.24
N LEU A 454 -15.37 14.04 -7.92
CA LEU A 454 -14.27 14.62 -8.69
C LEU A 454 -14.61 14.62 -10.18
N ARG A 455 -14.16 15.64 -10.91
CA ARG A 455 -14.31 15.67 -12.36
C ARG A 455 -13.42 14.58 -12.99
N PRO A 456 -13.96 13.73 -13.87
CA PRO A 456 -13.19 12.76 -14.62
C PRO A 456 -12.03 13.42 -15.38
N ALA A 457 -10.86 12.80 -15.33
CA ALA A 457 -9.75 13.18 -16.20
C ALA A 457 -10.10 12.83 -17.66
N LYS A 458 -9.80 13.73 -18.61
CA LYS A 458 -10.05 13.53 -20.05
C LYS A 458 -9.50 12.23 -20.63
N ARG A 459 -8.48 11.66 -19.97
CA ARG A 459 -7.94 10.35 -20.29
C ARG A 459 -7.69 9.63 -18.99
N VAL A 460 -8.44 8.56 -18.80
CA VAL A 460 -8.28 7.65 -17.68
C VAL A 460 -7.23 6.61 -18.06
N PRO A 461 -6.58 5.92 -17.11
CA PRO A 461 -5.83 4.73 -17.46
C PRO A 461 -6.78 3.67 -18.08
N ASP A 462 -6.87 3.65 -19.41
CA ASP A 462 -7.84 2.86 -20.18
C ASP A 462 -7.61 1.34 -20.09
N ALA A 463 -6.42 0.91 -19.69
CA ALA A 463 -6.08 -0.49 -19.60
C ALA A 463 -4.95 -0.78 -18.61
N ARG A 464 -4.94 -2.04 -18.19
CA ARG A 464 -3.85 -2.81 -17.60
C ARG A 464 -2.68 -2.91 -18.60
N VAL A 465 -2.04 -1.82 -19.06
CA VAL A 465 -1.08 -1.87 -20.20
C VAL A 465 0.17 -0.97 -20.06
N GLN A 466 1.32 -1.61 -19.79
CA GLN A 466 2.59 -1.26 -20.44
C GLN A 466 2.53 -1.95 -21.80
N ASP A 467 3.05 -1.35 -22.87
CA ASP A 467 3.39 -2.09 -24.10
C ASP A 467 4.61 -3.03 -23.87
N CYS A 468 4.70 -3.65 -22.70
CA CYS A 468 5.82 -4.47 -22.20
C CYS A 468 7.12 -3.68 -21.92
N ARG A 469 6.94 -2.36 -21.83
CA ARG A 469 7.90 -1.24 -21.90
C ARG A 469 8.82 -1.17 -23.13
N PRO A 470 8.50 -0.23 -24.05
CA PRO A 470 9.36 0.52 -24.98
C PRO A 470 10.04 1.77 -24.43
N THR A 471 11.22 2.03 -25.03
CA THR A 471 11.97 3.27 -25.38
C THR A 471 12.17 4.38 -24.34
N CYS A 472 13.36 4.41 -23.74
CA CYS A 472 14.11 5.67 -23.64
C CYS A 472 14.97 5.77 -24.90
N GLU A 473 14.48 6.45 -25.93
CA GLU A 473 15.38 6.94 -26.98
C GLU A 473 16.00 8.27 -26.54
N ARG A 474 17.34 8.25 -26.56
CA ARG A 474 18.33 9.34 -26.47
C ARG A 474 18.80 9.80 -25.08
N GLU A 475 19.95 9.20 -24.76
CA GLU A 475 21.18 9.77 -24.18
C GLU A 475 21.16 10.29 -22.74
N ASN A 476 21.66 9.39 -21.86
CA ASN A 476 22.23 9.63 -20.54
C ASN A 476 21.25 10.08 -19.45
N VAL A 477 21.51 9.60 -18.22
CA VAL A 477 20.75 9.85 -16.98
C VAL A 477 19.58 8.88 -16.72
N CYS A 478 19.93 7.62 -16.44
CA CYS A 478 19.14 6.75 -15.56
C CYS A 478 19.98 6.40 -14.32
N CYS A 479 20.29 7.45 -13.55
CA CYS A 479 20.77 7.50 -12.16
C CYS A 479 21.48 8.86 -12.02
N GLY A 480 20.73 9.91 -11.71
CA GLY A 480 21.28 11.25 -11.56
C GLY A 480 20.16 12.27 -11.45
N THR A 481 20.30 13.11 -10.44
CA THR A 481 19.47 14.26 -10.12
C THR A 481 19.26 15.20 -11.32
N ASP A 482 18.10 15.86 -11.32
CA ASP A 482 17.64 16.96 -12.18
C ASP A 482 17.14 16.60 -13.58
N PHE A 483 15.82 16.70 -13.85
CA PHE A 483 15.33 16.97 -15.21
C PHE A 483 13.94 17.66 -15.26
N VAL A 484 13.92 18.72 -16.06
CA VAL A 484 12.81 19.60 -16.43
C VAL A 484 12.16 19.11 -17.74
N ARG A 485 10.83 19.27 -17.84
CA ARG A 485 9.96 19.18 -19.04
C ARG A 485 10.03 17.91 -19.91
N PHE A 486 9.01 17.05 -19.77
CA PHE A 486 8.59 16.07 -20.79
C PHE A 486 7.07 16.16 -21.05
N PRO A 487 6.58 15.87 -22.28
CA PRO A 487 5.16 15.82 -22.65
C PRO A 487 4.49 14.51 -22.15
N PRO A 488 3.14 14.37 -22.22
CA PRO A 488 2.38 13.46 -21.36
C PRO A 488 2.53 12.01 -21.84
N LEU A 489 3.41 11.27 -21.19
CA LEU A 489 3.68 9.87 -21.51
C LEU A 489 2.69 8.92 -20.82
N THR A 490 2.05 8.13 -21.67
CA THR A 490 1.36 6.88 -21.41
C THR A 490 2.27 5.94 -20.60
N PHE A 491 1.88 5.63 -19.37
CA PHE A 491 2.48 4.55 -18.61
C PHE A 491 1.33 3.84 -17.92
N ILE A 492 1.31 2.49 -17.92
CA ILE A 492 1.18 1.62 -16.73
C ILE A 492 0.59 0.20 -17.03
N PHE A 493 1.31 -0.83 -16.54
CA PHE A 493 1.03 -2.27 -16.33
C PHE A 493 0.88 -3.29 -17.46
N ALA A 494 1.94 -3.88 -18.02
CA ALA A 494 1.83 -5.24 -18.56
C ALA A 494 3.04 -6.01 -18.09
N PHE A 495 2.86 -6.65 -16.95
CA PHE A 495 3.39 -7.98 -16.82
C PHE A 495 2.18 -8.88 -16.93
N ALA A 496 2.10 -9.66 -18.01
CA ALA A 496 1.24 -10.82 -18.08
C ALA A 496 1.83 -11.90 -17.17
N SER A 497 1.99 -11.58 -15.88
CA SER A 497 2.49 -12.49 -14.87
C SER A 497 1.51 -13.66 -14.67
N THR A 498 0.36 -13.71 -15.34
CA THR A 498 -0.45 -14.94 -15.38
C THR A 498 -0.31 -15.70 -16.69
N ALA A 499 0.25 -15.11 -17.74
CA ALA A 499 0.45 -15.81 -19.02
C ALA A 499 1.55 -16.89 -18.96
N TRP A 500 2.46 -16.79 -18.00
CA TRP A 500 3.43 -17.85 -17.67
C TRP A 500 2.91 -18.91 -16.67
N TRP A 501 1.69 -18.75 -16.13
CA TRP A 501 1.07 -19.72 -15.21
C TRP A 501 0.06 -20.55 -15.99
N THR A 502 0.21 -21.87 -15.92
CA THR A 502 -0.75 -22.81 -16.51
C THR A 502 -2.08 -22.78 -15.75
N GLU A 503 -3.15 -23.31 -16.33
CA GLU A 503 -4.41 -23.46 -15.60
C GLU A 503 -4.26 -24.35 -14.36
N GLU A 504 -3.35 -25.32 -14.40
CA GLU A 504 -2.98 -26.15 -13.23
C GLU A 504 -2.33 -25.30 -12.13
N ASP A 505 -1.34 -24.46 -12.47
CA ASP A 505 -0.71 -23.54 -11.50
C ASP A 505 -1.75 -22.60 -10.86
N LYS A 506 -2.68 -22.09 -11.67
CA LYS A 506 -3.77 -21.22 -11.20
C LYS A 506 -4.73 -21.96 -10.28
N ALA A 507 -5.04 -23.22 -10.58
CA ALA A 507 -5.88 -24.07 -9.73
C ALA A 507 -5.21 -24.33 -8.38
N ILE A 508 -3.89 -24.58 -8.36
CA ILE A 508 -3.13 -24.77 -7.12
C ILE A 508 -3.20 -23.51 -6.23
N VAL A 509 -3.09 -22.30 -6.79
CA VAL A 509 -3.24 -21.07 -6.00
C VAL A 509 -4.67 -20.91 -5.48
N LYS A 510 -5.68 -21.24 -6.30
CA LYS A 510 -7.09 -21.23 -5.86
C LYS A 510 -7.32 -22.13 -4.65
N GLU A 511 -6.70 -23.31 -4.66
CA GLU A 511 -6.78 -24.26 -3.56
C GLU A 511 -6.01 -23.79 -2.31
N ARG A 512 -4.83 -23.18 -2.50
CA ARG A 512 -3.95 -22.78 -1.40
C ARG A 512 -4.29 -21.42 -0.76
N GLU A 513 -5.03 -20.57 -1.45
CA GLU A 513 -5.36 -19.20 -1.00
C GLU A 513 -6.88 -18.93 -0.86
N PRO A 514 -7.66 -19.81 -0.21
CA PRO A 514 -9.12 -19.69 -0.14
C PRO A 514 -9.58 -18.40 0.56
N ALA A 515 -8.84 -17.88 1.55
CA ALA A 515 -9.18 -16.62 2.20
C ALA A 515 -9.06 -15.40 1.27
N ASP A 516 -7.99 -15.34 0.48
CA ASP A 516 -7.77 -14.24 -0.45
C ASP A 516 -8.82 -14.25 -1.57
N TYR A 517 -9.23 -15.44 -2.01
CA TYR A 517 -10.35 -15.59 -2.94
C TYR A 517 -11.69 -15.20 -2.32
N ALA A 518 -11.93 -15.52 -1.05
CA ALA A 518 -13.13 -15.10 -0.32
C ALA A 518 -13.22 -13.57 -0.24
N LEU A 519 -12.11 -12.91 0.14
CA LEU A 519 -11.96 -11.45 0.10
C LEU A 519 -12.25 -10.90 -1.29
N TRP A 520 -11.61 -11.44 -2.33
CA TRP A 520 -11.73 -10.95 -3.70
C TRP A 520 -13.15 -11.09 -4.25
N ARG A 521 -13.85 -12.21 -3.99
CA ARG A 521 -15.26 -12.41 -4.41
C ARG A 521 -16.20 -11.45 -3.69
N ALA A 522 -16.08 -11.31 -2.38
CA ALA A 522 -16.90 -10.38 -1.60
C ALA A 522 -16.65 -8.91 -2.01
N ALA A 523 -15.40 -8.52 -2.27
CA ALA A 523 -15.07 -7.20 -2.78
C ALA A 523 -15.67 -6.93 -4.17
N ASN A 524 -15.63 -7.90 -5.07
CA ASN A 524 -16.27 -7.78 -6.38
C ASN A 524 -17.80 -7.64 -6.27
N ALA A 525 -18.43 -8.37 -5.33
CA ALA A 525 -19.85 -8.22 -5.06
C ALA A 525 -20.20 -6.81 -4.56
N ILE A 526 -19.36 -6.20 -3.71
CA ILE A 526 -19.53 -4.80 -3.30
C ILE A 526 -19.39 -3.84 -4.49
N VAL A 527 -18.42 -4.07 -5.40
CA VAL A 527 -18.27 -3.24 -6.62
C VAL A 527 -19.53 -3.33 -7.49
N ASP A 528 -20.10 -4.52 -7.67
CA ASP A 528 -21.36 -4.69 -8.42
C ASP A 528 -22.50 -3.91 -7.75
N VAL A 529 -22.66 -3.99 -6.43
CA VAL A 529 -23.67 -3.21 -5.71
C VAL A 529 -23.45 -1.71 -5.89
N ARG A 530 -22.20 -1.23 -5.77
CA ARG A 530 -21.88 0.20 -5.94
C ARG A 530 -22.16 0.68 -7.36
N MET A 531 -21.90 -0.13 -8.38
CA MET A 531 -22.21 0.19 -9.77
C MET A 531 -23.73 0.24 -10.00
N GLU A 532 -24.50 -0.73 -9.50
CA GLU A 532 -25.96 -0.70 -9.60
C GLU A 532 -26.56 0.49 -8.86
N LYS A 533 -26.04 0.78 -7.66
CA LYS A 533 -26.45 1.95 -6.89
C LYS A 533 -26.17 3.25 -7.65
N LEU A 534 -24.97 3.41 -8.23
CA LEU A 534 -24.63 4.55 -9.08
C LEU A 534 -25.64 4.69 -10.22
N LYS A 535 -25.97 3.61 -10.93
CA LYS A 535 -26.95 3.64 -12.01
C LYS A 535 -28.32 4.13 -11.53
N MET A 536 -28.81 3.59 -10.42
CA MET A 536 -30.09 3.98 -9.85
C MET A 536 -30.12 5.47 -9.45
N GLU A 537 -29.06 5.95 -8.77
CA GLU A 537 -28.96 7.34 -8.31
C GLU A 537 -28.81 8.32 -9.49
N VAL A 538 -27.98 8.00 -10.48
CA VAL A 538 -27.80 8.83 -11.68
C VAL A 538 -29.08 8.90 -12.50
N LYS A 539 -29.75 7.76 -12.73
CA LYS A 539 -31.03 7.72 -13.44
C LYS A 539 -32.09 8.59 -12.74
N ALA A 540 -32.25 8.43 -11.42
CA ALA A 540 -33.21 9.24 -10.66
C ALA A 540 -32.92 10.74 -10.74
N LYS A 541 -31.63 11.14 -10.75
CA LYS A 541 -31.21 12.54 -10.89
C LYS A 541 -31.54 13.08 -12.29
N LEU A 542 -31.29 12.31 -13.34
CA LEU A 542 -31.65 12.69 -14.72
C LEU A 542 -33.17 12.81 -14.88
N GLU A 543 -33.95 11.87 -14.32
CA GLU A 543 -35.42 11.92 -14.32
C GLU A 543 -35.96 13.12 -13.53
N ALA A 544 -35.23 13.57 -12.50
CA ALA A 544 -35.55 14.80 -11.76
C ALA A 544 -35.14 16.10 -12.48
N GLY A 545 -34.55 16.00 -13.67
CA GLY A 545 -34.16 17.15 -14.50
C GLY A 545 -32.72 17.62 -14.32
N GLU A 546 -31.86 16.88 -13.59
CA GLU A 546 -30.42 17.13 -13.64
C GLU A 546 -29.86 16.82 -15.04
N THR A 547 -28.75 17.46 -15.38
CA THR A 547 -28.08 17.32 -16.68
C THR A 547 -26.79 16.53 -16.53
N LYS A 548 -26.24 16.02 -17.65
CA LYS A 548 -24.92 15.36 -17.63
C LYS A 548 -23.83 16.33 -17.14
N GLU A 549 -23.98 17.61 -17.45
CA GLU A 549 -23.08 18.69 -17.06
C GLU A 549 -23.14 19.00 -15.57
N SER A 550 -24.34 18.99 -14.95
CA SER A 550 -24.48 19.19 -13.51
C SER A 550 -23.96 17.99 -12.71
N LEU A 551 -23.99 16.81 -13.31
CA LEU A 551 -23.41 15.57 -12.78
C LEU A 551 -21.92 15.43 -13.16
N PHE A 552 -21.14 16.49 -12.96
CA PHE A 552 -19.74 16.60 -13.40
C PHE A 552 -18.79 15.52 -12.83
N TYR A 553 -19.24 14.78 -11.81
CA TYR A 553 -18.51 13.69 -11.16
C TYR A 553 -18.83 12.30 -11.71
N VAL A 554 -19.71 12.21 -12.71
CA VAL A 554 -20.03 10.98 -13.43
C VAL A 554 -19.13 10.89 -14.65
N ASP A 555 -18.42 9.76 -14.78
CA ASP A 555 -17.59 9.48 -15.94
C ASP A 555 -18.43 8.87 -17.07
N TRP A 556 -19.11 9.77 -17.81
CA TRP A 556 -20.03 9.40 -18.88
C TRP A 556 -19.37 8.58 -19.98
N ASP A 557 -18.16 8.96 -20.38
CA ASP A 557 -17.40 8.32 -21.46
C ASP A 557 -17.08 6.85 -21.07
N GLN A 558 -16.57 6.63 -19.85
CA GLN A 558 -16.31 5.27 -19.38
C GLN A 558 -17.58 4.44 -19.15
N LEU A 559 -18.67 5.06 -18.71
CA LEU A 559 -19.95 4.36 -18.56
C LEU A 559 -20.45 3.87 -19.92
N GLU A 560 -20.32 4.67 -20.98
CA GLU A 560 -20.66 4.26 -22.35
C GLU A 560 -19.76 3.13 -22.85
N GLU A 561 -18.45 3.19 -22.60
CA GLU A 561 -17.52 2.08 -22.92
C GLU A 561 -17.84 0.79 -22.17
N LEU A 562 -18.43 0.89 -20.98
CA LEU A 562 -18.94 -0.24 -20.19
C LEU A 562 -20.31 -0.73 -20.66
N GLY A 563 -20.88 -0.13 -21.71
CA GLY A 563 -22.21 -0.43 -22.23
C GLY A 563 -23.35 0.03 -21.31
N ILE A 564 -23.10 1.00 -20.43
CA ILE A 564 -24.08 1.56 -19.51
C ILE A 564 -24.61 2.88 -20.09
N THR A 565 -25.86 2.87 -20.53
CA THR A 565 -26.57 4.03 -21.08
C THR A 565 -27.74 4.42 -20.18
N PHE A 566 -28.06 5.72 -20.11
CA PHE A 566 -29.12 6.29 -19.28
C PHE A 566 -30.20 6.94 -20.12
#